data_AF-A0A9X4MNJ1-F1
#
_entry.id   AF-A0A9X4MNJ1-F1
#
_cell.length_a   1.000
_cell.length_b   1.000
_cell.length_c   1.000
_cell.angle_alpha   90.00
_cell.angle_beta   90.00
_cell.angle_gamma   90.00
#
_symmetry.space_group_name_H-M   'P 1'
#
loop_
_entity.id
_entity.type
_entity.pdbx_description
1 polymer ?
#
loop_
_entity_poly.entity_id
_entity_poly.type
_entity_poly.pdbx_seq_one_letter_code
_entity_poly.pdbx_strand_id
1 'polypeptide(L)'
;MIPKKHCKGKLLIITNTHWLQNIEYLVKQLPDYEFHITAFTDVANNLKQLSSQENVFIYPHIIAYVLVDMIKNCDIYLDINHGSKLDELLEHVIVNQKPVLSFDNIAAPIFENYSHRQVFSYHLPENFVTAVRLLSE
;
A
#
# COMPACT_ATOMS: atom_id res chain seq x y z
N MET A 1 5.87 -17.67 -26.05
CA MET A 1 6.08 -16.42 -25.29
C MET A 1 4.88 -16.26 -24.37
N ILE A 2 5.10 -16.13 -23.06
CA ILE A 2 4.03 -15.72 -22.13
C ILE A 2 3.92 -14.19 -22.27
N PRO A 3 2.73 -13.62 -22.55
CA PRO A 3 2.59 -12.17 -22.60
C PRO A 3 2.99 -11.57 -21.25
N LYS A 4 3.86 -10.55 -21.25
CA LYS A 4 4.12 -9.77 -20.03
C LYS A 4 2.81 -9.13 -19.61
N LYS A 5 2.32 -9.48 -18.43
CA LYS A 5 1.18 -8.81 -17.79
C LYS A 5 1.53 -7.33 -17.69
N HIS A 6 0.66 -6.48 -18.23
CA HIS A 6 0.87 -5.04 -18.20
C HIS A 6 0.51 -4.53 -16.80
N CYS A 7 1.50 -4.10 -16.04
CA CYS A 7 1.29 -3.44 -14.76
C CYS A 7 0.74 -2.03 -14.99
N LYS A 8 -0.38 -1.70 -14.34
CA LYS A 8 -1.04 -0.39 -14.39
C LYS A 8 -0.56 0.58 -13.30
N GLY A 9 0.10 0.08 -12.26
CA GLY A 9 0.64 0.92 -11.21
C GLY A 9 1.20 0.11 -10.03
N LYS A 10 2.08 0.75 -9.27
CA LYS A 10 2.76 0.24 -8.09
C LYS A 10 2.17 0.85 -6.84
N LEU A 11 1.62 0.00 -6.00
CA LEU A 11 1.00 0.34 -4.73
C LEU A 11 1.96 -0.03 -3.61
N LEU A 12 2.30 0.92 -2.73
CA LEU A 12 3.22 0.69 -1.62
C LEU A 12 2.48 0.62 -0.28
N ILE A 13 2.81 -0.37 0.53
CA ILE A 13 2.36 -0.54 1.91
C ILE A 13 3.59 -0.66 2.80
N ILE A 14 3.62 0.10 3.89
CA ILE A 14 4.62 -0.02 4.96
C ILE A 14 3.92 -0.62 6.17
N THR A 15 4.42 -1.73 6.71
CA THR A 15 3.78 -2.40 7.85
C THR A 15 4.77 -2.89 8.89
N ASN A 16 4.33 -2.84 10.15
CA ASN A 16 4.93 -3.51 11.31
C ASN A 16 3.96 -4.54 11.92
N THR A 17 2.86 -4.84 11.23
CA THR A 17 1.81 -5.75 11.66
C THR A 17 1.48 -6.77 10.57
N HIS A 18 0.87 -7.87 10.99
CA HIS A 18 0.29 -8.87 10.09
C HIS A 18 -1.09 -8.47 9.57
N TRP A 19 -1.71 -7.45 10.16
CA TRP A 19 -3.09 -7.07 9.88
C TRP A 19 -3.15 -5.87 8.95
N LEU A 20 -3.54 -6.12 7.71
CA LEU A 20 -3.78 -5.11 6.68
C LEU A 20 -5.27 -5.09 6.33
N GLN A 21 -5.90 -3.93 6.44
CA GLN A 21 -7.34 -3.74 6.21
C GLN A 21 -7.68 -4.09 4.76
N ASN A 22 -8.63 -5.02 4.56
CA ASN A 22 -9.16 -5.48 3.27
C ASN A 22 -8.12 -5.99 2.24
N ILE A 23 -6.88 -6.31 2.61
CA ILE A 23 -5.80 -6.60 1.64
C ILE A 23 -6.15 -7.72 0.65
N GLU A 24 -6.74 -8.83 1.10
CA GLU A 24 -7.08 -9.95 0.21
C GLU A 24 -8.11 -9.55 -0.86
N TYR A 25 -9.06 -8.70 -0.48
CA TYR A 25 -10.06 -8.18 -1.41
C TYR A 25 -9.39 -7.25 -2.43
N LEU A 26 -8.56 -6.32 -1.96
CA LEU A 26 -7.88 -5.35 -2.84
C LEU A 26 -6.99 -6.05 -3.86
N VAL A 27 -6.17 -7.02 -3.43
CA VAL A 27 -5.29 -7.81 -4.30
C VAL A 27 -6.08 -8.54 -5.40
N LYS A 28 -7.22 -9.14 -5.06
CA LYS A 28 -8.09 -9.84 -6.01
C LYS A 28 -8.77 -8.89 -7.01
N GLN A 29 -9.16 -7.69 -6.56
CA GLN A 29 -9.87 -6.71 -7.40
C GLN A 29 -8.94 -5.85 -8.26
N LEU A 30 -7.65 -5.82 -7.94
CA LEU A 30 -6.63 -5.05 -8.65
C LEU A 30 -5.53 -5.98 -9.21
N PRO A 31 -5.88 -6.98 -10.05
CA PRO A 31 -4.92 -7.97 -10.51
C PRO A 31 -3.82 -7.37 -11.41
N ASP A 32 -4.07 -6.21 -12.02
CA ASP A 32 -3.12 -5.51 -12.91
C ASP A 32 -2.22 -4.52 -12.16
N TYR A 33 -2.30 -4.44 -10.83
CA TYR A 33 -1.49 -3.54 -9.99
C TYR A 33 -0.53 -4.34 -9.13
N GLU A 34 0.70 -3.85 -8.96
CA GLU A 34 1.70 -4.47 -8.11
C GLU A 34 1.56 -3.96 -6.66
N PHE A 35 1.29 -4.87 -5.73
CA PHE A 35 1.26 -4.57 -4.29
C PHE A 35 2.64 -4.84 -3.70
N HIS A 36 3.36 -3.79 -3.31
CA HIS A 36 4.64 -3.87 -2.63
C HIS A 36 4.43 -3.71 -1.13
N ILE A 37 4.56 -4.79 -0.37
CA ILE A 37 4.40 -4.82 1.09
C ILE A 37 5.78 -4.85 1.74
N THR A 38 6.12 -3.80 2.48
CA THR A 38 7.43 -3.62 3.08
C THR A 38 7.37 -3.72 4.60
N ALA A 39 8.39 -4.32 5.21
CA ALA A 39 8.55 -4.40 6.66
C ALA A 39 10.02 -4.35 7.05
N PHE A 40 10.35 -3.70 8.17
CA PHE A 40 11.70 -3.70 8.75
C PHE A 40 12.05 -5.00 9.48
N THR A 41 11.05 -5.82 9.76
CA THR A 41 11.17 -7.07 10.50
C THR A 41 10.83 -8.27 9.61
N ASP A 42 10.82 -9.45 10.22
CA ASP A 42 10.11 -10.58 9.68
C ASP A 42 8.64 -10.25 9.41
N VAL A 43 8.10 -10.90 8.37
CA VAL A 43 6.70 -10.81 7.97
C VAL A 43 5.97 -12.09 8.40
N ALA A 44 4.76 -11.93 8.94
CA ALA A 44 3.93 -13.04 9.41
C ALA A 44 3.48 -13.97 8.26
N ASN A 45 3.16 -15.22 8.61
CA ASN A 45 2.86 -16.27 7.63
C ASN A 45 1.65 -15.97 6.75
N ASN A 46 0.64 -15.27 7.26
CA ASN A 46 -0.54 -14.87 6.48
C ASN A 46 -0.15 -13.93 5.31
N LEU A 47 0.72 -12.96 5.58
CA LEU A 47 1.25 -12.09 4.54
C LEU A 47 2.16 -12.87 3.59
N LYS A 48 3.02 -13.76 4.09
CA LYS A 48 3.82 -14.66 3.22
C LYS A 48 2.95 -15.53 2.29
N GLN A 49 1.79 -16.01 2.76
CA GLN A 49 0.85 -16.76 1.91
C GLN A 49 0.22 -15.87 0.83
N LEU A 50 0.02 -14.58 1.10
CA LEU A 50 -0.50 -13.62 0.13
C LEU A 50 0.42 -13.46 -1.08
N SER A 51 1.73 -13.70 -0.95
CA SER A 51 2.67 -13.68 -2.10
C SER A 51 2.49 -14.84 -3.08
N SER A 52 1.54 -15.75 -2.83
CA SER A 52 1.07 -16.70 -3.85
C SER A 52 0.32 -16.02 -5.00
N GLN A 53 -0.17 -14.79 -4.79
CA GLN A 53 -0.78 -13.98 -5.84
C GLN A 53 0.32 -13.31 -6.67
N GLU A 54 0.25 -13.42 -7.99
CA GLU A 54 1.28 -12.91 -8.92
C GLU A 54 1.53 -11.40 -8.80
N ASN A 55 0.56 -10.66 -8.26
CA ASN A 55 0.58 -9.21 -8.15
C ASN A 55 0.98 -8.73 -6.73
N VAL A 56 1.55 -9.61 -5.89
CA VAL A 56 1.97 -9.28 -4.53
C VAL A 56 3.46 -9.56 -4.33
N PHE A 57 4.19 -8.55 -3.88
CA PHE A 57 5.62 -8.58 -3.62
C PHE A 57 5.89 -8.17 -2.18
N ILE A 58 6.66 -8.98 -1.45
CA ILE A 58 6.90 -8.78 -0.02
C ILE A 58 8.38 -8.59 0.24
N TYR A 59 8.71 -7.53 0.98
CA TYR A 59 10.07 -7.10 1.27
C TYR A 59 10.28 -7.06 2.79
N PRO A 60 10.63 -8.19 3.42
CA PRO A 60 11.04 -8.21 4.82
C PRO A 60 12.45 -7.60 4.98
N HIS A 61 12.78 -7.16 6.20
CA HIS A 61 14.09 -6.57 6.54
C HIS A 61 14.53 -5.43 5.61
N ILE A 62 13.58 -4.61 5.14
CA ILE A 62 13.93 -3.45 4.33
C ILE A 62 14.75 -2.45 5.15
N ILE A 63 15.70 -1.78 4.51
CA ILE A 63 16.44 -0.67 5.13
C ILE A 63 15.83 0.66 4.69
N ALA A 64 15.93 1.68 5.55
CA ALA A 64 15.26 2.96 5.35
C ALA A 64 15.60 3.61 4.00
N TYR A 65 16.86 3.56 3.56
CA TYR A 65 17.29 4.10 2.27
C TYR A 65 16.53 3.49 1.08
N VAL A 66 16.37 2.15 1.07
CA VAL A 66 15.64 1.45 0.01
C VAL A 66 14.16 1.76 0.09
N LEU A 67 13.60 1.86 1.30
CA LEU A 67 12.20 2.23 1.46
C LEU A 67 11.90 3.63 0.91
N VAL A 68 12.77 4.61 1.17
CA VAL A 68 12.61 5.97 0.62
C VAL A 68 12.63 5.96 -0.92
N ASP A 69 13.47 5.12 -1.53
CA ASP A 69 13.47 4.93 -2.98
C ASP A 69 12.17 4.27 -3.48
N MET A 70 11.66 3.27 -2.76
CA MET A 70 10.36 2.65 -3.08
C MET A 70 9.20 3.66 -2.96
N ILE A 71 9.20 4.53 -1.96
CA ILE A 71 8.22 5.62 -1.81
C ILE A 71 8.29 6.55 -3.03
N LYS A 72 9.48 6.94 -3.47
CA LYS A 72 9.66 7.79 -4.65
C LYS A 72 9.11 7.17 -5.93
N ASN A 73 9.23 5.85 -6.06
CA ASN A 73 8.89 5.12 -7.27
C ASN A 73 7.49 4.45 -7.23
N CYS A 74 6.74 4.56 -6.13
CA CYS A 74 5.36 4.10 -6.11
C CYS A 74 4.42 5.14 -6.72
N ASP A 75 3.32 4.67 -7.28
CA ASP A 75 2.27 5.53 -7.83
C ASP A 75 1.31 5.98 -6.72
N ILE A 76 1.01 5.07 -5.78
CA ILE A 76 0.07 5.31 -4.67
C ILE A 76 0.61 4.68 -3.38
N TYR A 77 0.53 5.41 -2.28
CA TYR A 77 0.75 4.86 -0.94
C TYR A 77 -0.59 4.41 -0.33
N LEU A 78 -0.66 3.16 0.13
CA LEU A 78 -1.84 2.60 0.79
C LEU A 78 -1.62 2.56 2.30
N ASP A 79 -2.27 3.48 3.01
CA ASP A 79 -2.30 3.51 4.47
C ASP A 79 -3.37 2.55 4.98
N ILE A 80 -3.04 1.25 4.99
CA ILE A 80 -3.99 0.17 5.33
C ILE A 80 -3.48 -0.77 6.43
N ASN A 81 -2.32 -0.49 7.04
CA ASN A 81 -1.81 -1.29 8.15
C ASN A 81 -2.48 -0.88 9.46
N HIS A 82 -2.87 -1.86 10.28
CA HIS A 82 -3.33 -1.60 11.65
C HIS A 82 -2.15 -1.33 12.60
N GLY A 83 -2.45 -0.82 13.79
CA GLY A 83 -1.44 -0.60 14.83
C GLY A 83 -0.59 0.65 14.60
N SER A 84 0.63 0.64 15.12
CA SER A 84 1.52 1.81 15.15
C SER A 84 1.98 2.19 13.74
N LYS A 85 1.91 3.48 13.43
CA LYS A 85 2.42 4.07 12.20
C LYS A 85 3.89 4.46 12.39
N LEU A 86 4.65 4.45 11.30
CA LEU A 86 6.06 4.86 11.30
C LEU A 86 6.17 6.28 10.77
N ASP A 87 5.68 7.25 11.54
CA ASP A 87 5.43 8.62 11.10
C ASP A 87 6.66 9.29 10.43
N GLU A 88 7.86 9.09 10.98
CA GLU A 88 9.12 9.59 10.41
C GLU A 88 9.33 9.14 8.95
N LEU A 89 8.87 7.93 8.60
CA LEU A 89 8.96 7.41 7.23
C LEU A 89 7.79 7.88 6.37
N LEU A 90 6.64 8.14 6.98
CA LEU A 90 5.45 8.67 6.28
C LEU A 90 5.62 10.13 5.87
N GLU A 91 6.50 10.89 6.52
CA GLU A 91 6.91 12.22 6.04
C GLU A 91 7.46 12.16 4.60
N HIS A 92 8.17 11.09 4.23
CA HIS A 92 8.65 10.92 2.87
C HIS A 92 7.51 10.72 1.86
N VAL A 93 6.36 10.18 2.26
CA VAL A 93 5.18 10.06 1.39
C VAL A 93 4.64 11.46 1.06
N ILE A 94 4.57 12.34 2.06
CA ILE A 94 4.13 13.73 1.92
C ILE A 94 5.11 14.54 1.07
N VAL A 95 6.41 14.46 1.38
CA VAL A 95 7.47 15.19 0.66
C VAL A 95 7.52 14.81 -0.82
N ASN A 96 7.27 13.53 -1.14
CA ASN A 96 7.22 13.06 -2.53
C ASN A 96 5.83 13.21 -3.18
N GLN A 97 4.91 13.93 -2.55
CA GLN A 97 3.58 14.25 -3.06
C GLN A 97 2.78 13.03 -3.50
N LYS A 98 2.95 11.90 -2.82
CA LYS A 98 2.27 10.66 -3.20
C LYS A 98 0.80 10.71 -2.83
N PRO A 99 -0.11 10.28 -3.71
CA PRO A 99 -1.50 9.99 -3.33
C PRO A 99 -1.54 9.00 -2.17
N VAL A 100 -2.36 9.29 -1.18
CA VAL A 100 -2.55 8.44 0.02
C VAL A 100 -3.99 7.98 0.06
N LEU A 101 -4.20 6.67 0.07
CA LEU A 101 -5.53 6.08 0.21
C LEU A 101 -5.55 5.29 1.52
N SER A 102 -6.54 5.57 2.36
CA SER A 102 -6.70 4.95 3.68
C SER A 102 -8.13 4.49 3.93
N PHE A 103 -8.31 3.57 4.87
CA PHE A 103 -9.64 3.31 5.45
C PHE A 103 -9.90 4.19 6.68
N ASP A 104 -11.14 4.63 6.85
CA ASP A 104 -11.59 5.52 7.92
C ASP A 104 -11.28 5.01 9.34
N ASN A 105 -11.28 3.70 9.56
CA ASN A 105 -10.99 3.09 10.86
C ASN A 105 -9.50 3.03 11.24
N ILE A 106 -8.58 3.31 10.31
CA ILE A 106 -7.12 3.14 10.52
C ILE A 106 -6.26 4.27 9.96
N ALA A 107 -6.87 5.32 9.41
CA ALA A 107 -6.15 6.41 8.76
C ALA A 107 -5.19 7.10 9.73
N ALA A 108 -3.94 7.28 9.30
CA ALA A 108 -2.90 7.89 10.12
C ALA A 108 -3.15 9.41 10.31
N PRO A 109 -3.08 9.94 11.55
CA PRO A 109 -3.27 11.37 11.82
C PRO A 109 -2.30 12.29 11.07
N ILE A 110 -1.08 11.83 10.75
CA ILE A 110 -0.09 12.62 9.99
C ILE A 110 -0.62 13.07 8.62
N PHE A 111 -1.57 12.34 8.04
CA PHE A 111 -2.16 12.70 6.76
C PHE A 111 -3.46 13.52 6.87
N GLU A 112 -3.92 13.88 8.08
CA GLU A 112 -5.22 14.52 8.30
C GLU A 112 -5.43 15.77 7.43
N ASN A 113 -4.39 16.61 7.34
CA ASN A 113 -4.39 17.85 6.53
C ASN A 113 -3.66 17.72 5.20
N TYR A 114 -3.32 16.51 4.78
CA TYR A 114 -2.55 16.29 3.56
C TYR A 114 -3.48 16.26 2.33
N SER A 115 -3.26 17.17 1.38
CA SER A 115 -4.17 17.43 0.26
C SER A 115 -4.34 16.26 -0.72
N HIS A 116 -3.38 15.34 -0.78
CA HIS A 116 -3.43 14.16 -1.66
C HIS A 116 -4.01 12.91 -0.97
N ARG A 117 -4.61 13.08 0.22
CA ARG A 117 -5.26 12.00 0.96
C ARG A 117 -6.70 11.80 0.51
N GLN A 118 -7.10 10.54 0.39
CA GLN A 118 -8.49 10.10 0.25
C GLN A 118 -8.80 9.00 1.28
N VAL A 119 -9.96 9.09 1.92
CA VAL A 119 -10.38 8.17 2.98
C VAL A 119 -11.67 7.48 2.57
N PHE A 120 -11.72 6.17 2.74
CA PHE A 120 -12.86 5.36 2.35
C PHE A 120 -13.40 4.58 3.54
N SER A 121 -14.70 4.29 3.55
CA SER A 121 -15.27 3.42 4.57
C SER A 121 -14.74 1.99 4.44
N TYR A 122 -14.28 1.38 5.52
CA TYR A 122 -13.85 -0.02 5.52
C TYR A 122 -14.99 -1.01 5.21
N HIS A 123 -16.24 -0.56 5.27
CA HIS A 123 -17.42 -1.34 4.87
C HIS A 123 -17.71 -1.31 3.36
N LEU A 124 -17.11 -0.38 2.60
CA LEU A 124 -17.33 -0.18 1.16
C LEU A 124 -15.99 -0.16 0.40
N PRO A 125 -15.20 -1.27 0.43
CA PRO A 125 -13.86 -1.31 -0.15
C PRO A 125 -13.85 -1.18 -1.69
N GLU A 126 -14.97 -1.34 -2.36
CA GLU A 126 -15.13 -1.09 -3.80
C GLU A 126 -14.87 0.38 -4.18
N ASN A 127 -15.14 1.32 -3.28
CA ASN A 127 -14.86 2.75 -3.51
C ASN A 127 -13.34 2.99 -3.50
N PHE A 128 -12.62 2.31 -2.61
CA PHE A 128 -11.16 2.33 -2.59
C PHE A 128 -10.57 1.79 -3.90
N VAL A 129 -11.08 0.64 -4.37
CA VAL A 129 -10.67 0.03 -5.65
C VAL A 129 -10.92 0.98 -6.82
N THR A 130 -12.07 1.66 -6.83
CA THR A 130 -12.41 2.64 -7.86
C THR A 130 -11.42 3.80 -7.87
N ALA A 131 -11.07 4.33 -6.69
CA ALA A 131 -10.09 5.40 -6.57
C ALA A 131 -8.68 4.99 -7.05
N VAL A 132 -8.22 3.78 -6.72
CA VAL A 132 -6.93 3.27 -7.24
C VAL A 132 -6.90 3.29 -8.77
N ARG A 133 -7.98 2.86 -9.41
CA ARG A 133 -8.07 2.83 -10.87
C ARG A 133 -8.04 4.22 -11.49
N LEU A 134 -8.78 5.17 -10.92
CA LEU A 134 -8.84 6.55 -11.42
C LEU A 134 -7.53 7.32 -11.25
N LEU A 135 -6.71 6.98 -10.25
CA LEU A 135 -5.44 7.65 -10.00
C LEU A 135 -4.28 7.15 -10.86
N SER A 136 -4.49 6.04 -11.58
CA SER A 136 -3.46 5.39 -12.39
C SER A 136 -3.76 5.47 -13.90
N GLU A 137 -4.75 6.28 -14.28
CA GLU A 137 -5.08 6.71 -15.65
C GLU A 137 -4.36 8.02 -16.00
#